data_AF-A0A068YE46-F1
#
_entry.id   AF-A0A068YE46-F1
#
_cell.length_a   1.000
_cell.length_b   1.000
_cell.length_c   1.000
_cell.angle_alpha   90.00
_cell.angle_beta   90.00
_cell.angle_gamma   90.00
#
_symmetry.space_group_name_H-M   'P 1'
#
loop_
_entity.id
_entity.type
_entity.pdbx_description
1 polymer ?
#
loop_
_entity_poly.entity_id
_entity_poly.type
_entity_poly.pdbx_seq_one_letter_code
_entity_poly.pdbx_strand_id
1 'polypeptide(L)'
;MEQVATLTEAQLNLQEAQDTSPTQVLITEELRKRLEVLEAERCHLATALSEQQQEVILLQKTLNERGAETETYAQNVARLENELNTVVGERDRKLNELKAAVGCKEGLGLTDEELLQRVAHLRLHNEELERQYAASEARVKSLTSQHFQVEEEYQALKKSTTSMSSIDERVSAMQRALDEANYRVELAEQSSATALQQLESKNLELQSLQQRLLKLAKDHEEFQDKQMQLVTGLETEKRICVERMKRAEKKVERFEKESQAKSFQNPASPPSMSNGRGTPRTLTGGSTAYDSYDSQVNFLNSIIIDLHAKNADLEQRLRNAIEHPGGVGTGEKLGAKEEARKHVAKMRYWCDNCEVFDFHDTEQCQHESTVARRSAVHKLARHVGPSSDRVYCENCGVFDRHTTTECTEDPQETF
;
A
#
# COMPACT_ATOMS: atom_id res chain seq x y z
N MET A 1 6.78 -60.33 -2.29
CA MET A 1 5.85 -59.80 -3.30
C MET A 1 4.71 -59.03 -2.66
N GLU A 2 4.09 -59.52 -1.58
CA GLU A 2 3.03 -58.78 -0.86
C GLU A 2 3.48 -57.42 -0.30
N GLN A 3 4.67 -57.33 0.31
CA GLN A 3 5.16 -56.04 0.88
C GLN A 3 5.41 -54.95 -0.17
N VAL A 4 5.76 -55.34 -1.40
CA VAL A 4 5.96 -54.40 -2.52
C VAL A 4 4.60 -53.93 -3.03
N ALA A 5 3.61 -54.83 -3.14
CA ALA A 5 2.26 -54.46 -3.54
C ALA A 5 1.60 -53.47 -2.55
N THR A 6 1.77 -53.68 -1.24
CA THR A 6 1.24 -52.77 -0.21
C THR A 6 1.93 -51.39 -0.19
N LEU A 7 3.21 -51.32 -0.57
CA LEU A 7 3.95 -50.06 -0.68
C LEU A 7 3.50 -49.26 -1.92
N THR A 8 3.29 -49.95 -3.05
CA THR A 8 2.79 -49.32 -4.28
C THR A 8 1.36 -48.81 -4.10
N GLU A 9 0.51 -49.56 -3.39
CA GLU A 9 -0.87 -49.18 -3.09
C GLU A 9 -0.95 -48.01 -2.09
N ALA A 10 -0.06 -47.96 -1.10
CA ALA A 10 0.08 -46.82 -0.21
C ALA A 10 0.62 -45.56 -0.92
N GLN A 11 1.53 -45.70 -1.90
CA GLN A 11 1.99 -44.59 -2.73
C GLN A 11 0.92 -44.08 -3.68
N LEU A 12 0.10 -44.96 -4.27
CA LEU A 12 -1.04 -44.55 -5.10
C LEU A 12 -2.10 -43.82 -4.27
N ASN A 13 -2.42 -44.31 -3.07
CA ASN A 13 -3.38 -43.65 -2.18
C ASN A 13 -2.84 -42.32 -1.62
N LEU A 14 -1.52 -42.16 -1.45
CA LEU A 14 -0.92 -40.89 -1.04
C LEU A 14 -0.92 -39.87 -2.19
N GLN A 15 -0.72 -40.33 -3.43
CA GLN A 15 -0.83 -39.53 -4.64
C GLN A 15 -2.29 -39.09 -4.88
N GLU A 16 -3.26 -40.01 -4.73
CA GLU A 16 -4.69 -39.69 -4.79
C GLU A 16 -5.12 -38.78 -3.64
N ALA A 17 -4.61 -38.96 -2.41
CA ALA A 17 -4.91 -38.06 -1.29
C ALA A 17 -4.28 -36.66 -1.43
N GLN A 18 -3.16 -36.55 -2.16
CA GLN A 18 -2.57 -35.26 -2.55
C GLN A 18 -3.35 -34.58 -3.67
N ASP A 19 -4.01 -35.34 -4.54
CA ASP A 19 -4.82 -34.82 -5.66
C ASP A 19 -6.32 -34.62 -5.33
N THR A 20 -6.81 -34.94 -4.13
CA THR A 20 -8.26 -35.03 -3.83
C THR A 20 -8.79 -34.22 -2.66
N SER A 21 -8.06 -33.21 -2.15
CA SER A 21 -8.73 -32.19 -1.33
C SER A 21 -9.36 -31.13 -2.25
N PRO A 22 -10.70 -31.02 -2.34
CA PRO A 22 -11.35 -30.00 -3.16
C PRO A 22 -10.90 -28.59 -2.78
N THR A 23 -10.47 -28.38 -1.53
CA THR A 23 -9.88 -27.13 -1.05
C THR A 23 -8.50 -26.86 -1.64
N GLN A 24 -7.62 -27.86 -1.78
CA GLN A 24 -6.32 -27.66 -2.43
C GLN A 24 -6.44 -27.41 -3.93
N VAL A 25 -7.37 -28.10 -4.60
CA VAL A 25 -7.67 -27.83 -6.01
C VAL A 25 -8.17 -26.40 -6.20
N LEU A 26 -9.06 -25.92 -5.33
CA LEU A 26 -9.53 -24.52 -5.36
C LEU A 26 -8.40 -23.51 -5.07
N ILE A 27 -7.51 -23.78 -4.11
CA ILE A 27 -6.38 -22.89 -3.81
C ILE A 27 -5.39 -22.83 -4.97
N THR A 28 -5.07 -23.98 -5.58
CA THR A 28 -4.17 -24.03 -6.75
C THR A 28 -4.78 -23.38 -7.99
N GLU A 29 -6.09 -23.53 -8.19
CA GLU A 29 -6.85 -22.81 -9.23
C GLU A 29 -6.81 -21.30 -9.01
N GLU A 30 -6.97 -20.83 -7.77
CA GLU A 30 -6.95 -19.41 -7.42
C GLU A 30 -5.54 -18.80 -7.54
N LEU A 31 -4.51 -19.53 -7.09
CA LEU A 31 -3.12 -19.14 -7.29
C LEU A 31 -2.75 -19.07 -8.77
N ARG A 32 -3.27 -19.98 -9.60
CA ARG A 32 -3.09 -19.95 -11.06
C ARG A 32 -3.70 -18.70 -11.67
N LYS A 33 -4.93 -18.35 -11.29
CA LYS A 33 -5.58 -17.10 -11.74
C LYS A 33 -4.79 -15.86 -11.31
N ARG A 34 -4.31 -15.82 -10.06
CA ARG A 34 -3.50 -14.68 -9.57
C ARG A 34 -2.17 -14.58 -10.33
N LEU A 35 -1.54 -15.70 -10.66
CA LEU A 35 -0.36 -15.75 -11.53
C LEU A 35 -0.66 -15.22 -12.94
N GLU A 36 -1.80 -15.61 -13.52
CA GLU A 36 -2.25 -15.13 -14.83
C GLU A 36 -2.47 -13.61 -14.84
N VAL A 37 -3.08 -13.06 -13.78
CA VAL A 37 -3.25 -11.61 -13.60
C VAL A 37 -1.90 -10.91 -13.46
N LEU A 38 -1.01 -11.43 -12.63
CA LEU A 38 0.33 -10.86 -12.45
C LEU A 38 1.18 -10.92 -13.74
N GLU A 39 1.04 -11.98 -14.53
CA GLU A 39 1.70 -12.10 -15.83
C GLU A 39 1.13 -11.10 -16.84
N ALA A 40 -0.19 -10.88 -16.83
CA ALA A 40 -0.84 -9.86 -17.64
C ALA A 40 -0.41 -8.44 -17.23
N GLU A 41 -0.36 -8.14 -15.94
CA GLU A 41 0.15 -6.87 -15.40
C GLU A 41 1.61 -6.65 -15.76
N ARG A 42 2.46 -7.68 -15.61
CA ARG A 42 3.87 -7.61 -16.02
C ARG A 42 4.01 -7.35 -17.51
N CYS A 43 3.19 -8.00 -18.34
CA CYS A 43 3.18 -7.79 -19.79
C CYS A 43 2.75 -6.34 -20.10
N HIS A 44 1.72 -5.83 -19.42
CA HIS A 44 1.23 -4.47 -19.58
C HIS A 44 2.28 -3.42 -19.17
N LEU A 45 2.96 -3.63 -18.03
CA LEU A 45 4.06 -2.77 -17.58
C LEU A 45 5.25 -2.81 -18.54
N ALA A 46 5.57 -3.97 -19.11
CA ALA A 46 6.63 -4.09 -20.10
C ALA A 46 6.28 -3.33 -21.40
N THR A 47 5.03 -3.40 -21.86
CA THR A 47 4.57 -2.60 -23.00
C THR A 47 4.59 -1.11 -22.70
N ALA A 48 4.10 -0.67 -21.53
CA ALA A 48 4.10 0.73 -21.13
C ALA A 48 5.53 1.29 -21.02
N LEU A 49 6.47 0.51 -20.47
CA LEU A 49 7.88 0.91 -20.40
C LEU A 49 8.49 1.04 -21.80
N SER A 50 8.17 0.13 -22.72
CA SER A 50 8.63 0.21 -24.11
C SER A 50 8.07 1.42 -24.84
N GLU A 51 6.80 1.76 -24.61
CA GLU A 51 6.16 2.96 -25.17
C GLU A 51 6.80 4.24 -24.64
N GLN A 52 7.04 4.32 -23.33
CA GLN A 52 7.74 5.44 -22.70
C GLN A 52 9.18 5.58 -23.22
N GLN A 53 9.90 4.47 -23.41
CA GLN A 53 11.23 4.50 -24.03
C GLN A 53 11.19 5.03 -25.47
N GLN A 54 10.19 4.62 -26.25
CA GLN A 54 9.98 5.10 -27.62
C GLN A 54 9.69 6.60 -27.64
N GLU A 55 8.88 7.08 -26.71
CA GLU A 55 8.51 8.50 -26.56
C GLU A 55 9.74 9.36 -26.20
N VAL A 56 10.58 8.90 -25.27
CA VAL A 56 11.83 9.58 -24.91
C VAL A 56 12.77 9.68 -26.12
N ILE A 57 12.89 8.64 -26.93
CA ILE A 57 13.71 8.66 -28.15
C ILE A 57 13.15 9.68 -29.16
N LEU A 58 11.83 9.77 -29.29
CA LEU A 58 11.15 10.70 -30.18
C LEU A 58 11.32 12.15 -29.74
N LEU A 59 11.21 12.41 -28.43
CA LEU A 59 11.48 13.72 -27.82
C LEU A 59 12.94 14.12 -27.97
N GLN A 60 13.88 13.20 -27.79
CA GLN A 60 15.30 13.47 -28.01
C GLN A 60 15.58 13.83 -29.48
N LYS A 61 14.93 13.15 -30.42
CA LYS A 61 15.07 13.45 -31.85
C LYS A 61 14.53 14.85 -32.18
N THR A 62 13.34 15.19 -31.69
CA THR A 62 12.75 16.53 -31.91
C THR A 62 13.59 17.63 -31.25
N LEU A 63 14.14 17.38 -30.06
CA LEU A 63 15.05 18.31 -29.40
C LEU A 63 16.30 18.57 -30.25
N ASN A 64 16.89 17.52 -30.83
CA ASN A 64 18.05 17.65 -31.71
C ASN A 64 17.71 18.42 -33.00
N GLU A 65 16.56 18.17 -33.62
CA GLU A 65 16.08 18.90 -34.81
C GLU A 65 15.85 20.39 -34.51
N ARG A 66 15.19 20.71 -33.39
CA ARG A 66 15.01 22.09 -32.91
C ARG A 66 16.34 22.77 -32.60
N GLY A 67 17.30 22.04 -32.04
CA GLY A 67 18.66 22.53 -31.80
C GLY A 67 19.36 22.91 -33.10
N ALA A 68 19.31 22.04 -34.11
CA ALA A 68 19.88 22.31 -35.43
C ALA A 68 19.22 23.52 -36.11
N GLU A 69 17.90 23.64 -36.07
CA GLU A 69 17.19 24.81 -36.59
C GLU A 69 17.63 26.11 -35.88
N THR A 70 17.74 26.09 -34.56
CA THR A 70 18.19 27.25 -33.78
C THR A 70 19.60 27.68 -34.19
N GLU A 71 20.49 26.72 -34.47
CA GLU A 71 21.85 27.00 -34.95
C GLU A 71 21.85 27.60 -36.36
N THR A 72 20.97 27.13 -37.26
CA THR A 72 20.81 27.75 -38.58
C THR A 72 20.29 29.18 -38.50
N TYR A 73 19.34 29.45 -37.60
CA TYR A 73 18.86 30.82 -37.37
C TYR A 73 19.96 31.73 -36.83
N ALA A 74 20.78 31.25 -35.89
CA ALA A 74 21.92 32.00 -35.37
C ALA A 74 22.93 32.36 -36.47
N GLN A 75 23.26 31.40 -37.35
CA GLN A 75 24.14 31.65 -38.50
C GLN A 75 23.54 32.66 -39.48
N ASN A 76 22.23 32.60 -39.73
CA ASN A 76 21.55 33.56 -40.59
C ASN A 76 21.57 34.98 -40.03
N VAL A 77 21.34 35.13 -38.72
CA VAL A 77 21.43 36.44 -38.03
C VAL A 77 22.85 37.01 -38.17
N ALA A 78 23.87 36.22 -37.87
CA ALA A 78 25.27 36.66 -38.01
C ALA A 78 25.63 37.07 -39.44
N ARG A 79 25.09 36.38 -40.45
CA ARG A 79 25.25 36.75 -41.86
C ARG A 79 24.59 38.10 -42.17
N LEU A 80 23.34 38.29 -41.74
CA LEU A 80 22.60 39.54 -41.95
C LEU A 80 23.27 40.73 -41.24
N GLU A 81 23.83 40.52 -40.05
CA GLU A 81 24.61 41.54 -39.34
C GLU A 81 25.86 41.95 -40.13
N ASN A 82 26.56 40.99 -40.73
CA ASN A 82 27.72 41.29 -41.59
C ASN A 82 27.30 42.04 -42.86
N GLU A 83 26.23 41.61 -43.53
CA GLU A 83 25.69 42.31 -44.70
C GLU A 83 25.29 43.75 -44.33
N LEU A 84 24.61 43.96 -43.20
CA LEU A 84 24.25 45.29 -42.73
C LEU A 84 25.48 46.16 -42.47
N ASN A 85 26.52 45.62 -41.82
CA ASN A 85 27.77 46.34 -41.58
C ASN A 85 28.47 46.74 -42.87
N THR A 86 28.47 45.89 -43.89
CA THR A 86 29.04 46.25 -45.21
C THR A 86 28.28 47.38 -45.87
N VAL A 87 26.94 47.31 -45.91
CA VAL A 87 26.10 48.38 -46.49
C VAL A 87 26.25 49.70 -45.74
N VAL A 88 26.34 49.67 -44.41
CA VAL A 88 26.59 50.87 -43.60
C VAL A 88 27.96 51.47 -43.93
N GLY A 89 28.99 50.64 -44.06
CA GLY A 89 30.33 51.08 -44.48
C GLY A 89 30.34 51.72 -45.87
N GLU A 90 29.64 51.13 -46.84
CA GLU A 90 29.49 51.70 -48.18
C GLU A 90 28.74 53.03 -48.18
N ARG A 91 27.64 53.11 -47.41
CA ARG A 91 26.90 54.36 -47.20
C ARG A 91 27.82 55.45 -46.67
N ASP A 92 28.57 55.18 -45.61
CA ASP A 92 29.45 56.16 -44.98
C ASP A 92 30.57 56.62 -45.92
N ARG A 93 31.13 55.68 -46.69
CA ARG A 93 32.08 56.00 -47.75
C ARG A 93 31.47 56.95 -48.79
N LYS A 94 30.27 56.65 -49.29
CA LYS A 94 29.56 57.50 -50.26
C LYS A 94 29.22 58.87 -49.71
N LEU A 95 28.82 58.93 -48.43
CA LEU A 95 28.51 60.17 -47.73
C LEU A 95 29.77 61.05 -47.60
N ASN A 96 30.93 60.44 -47.33
CA ASN A 96 32.22 61.13 -47.29
C ASN A 96 32.67 61.60 -48.68
N GLU A 97 32.50 60.78 -49.73
CA GLU A 97 32.75 61.17 -51.12
C GLU A 97 31.89 62.39 -51.52
N LEU A 98 30.59 62.39 -51.18
CA LEU A 98 29.68 63.51 -51.42
C LEU A 98 30.08 64.76 -50.62
N LYS A 99 30.44 64.63 -49.34
CA LYS A 99 30.94 65.75 -48.53
C LYS A 99 32.20 66.37 -49.14
N ALA A 100 33.14 65.56 -49.60
CA ALA A 100 34.35 66.04 -50.26
C ALA A 100 34.02 66.77 -51.58
N ALA A 101 33.11 66.21 -52.39
CA ALA A 101 32.67 66.84 -53.64
C ALA A 101 31.93 68.17 -53.42
N VAL A 102 31.17 68.30 -52.33
CA VAL A 102 30.52 69.57 -51.95
C VAL A 102 31.52 70.58 -51.37
N GLY A 103 32.56 70.12 -50.68
CA GLY A 103 33.67 70.97 -50.20
C GLY A 103 34.53 71.57 -51.31
N CYS A 104 34.58 70.93 -52.49
CA CYS A 104 35.28 71.43 -53.68
C CYS A 104 34.44 72.37 -54.56
N LYS A 105 33.49 73.13 -53.99
CA LYS A 105 32.73 74.16 -54.73
C LYS A 105 33.39 75.53 -54.65
N GLU A 106 34.61 75.64 -55.17
CA GLU A 106 35.16 76.92 -55.61
C GLU A 106 35.62 76.76 -57.06
N GLY A 107 34.85 77.35 -57.98
CA GLY A 107 35.24 77.54 -59.38
C GLY A 107 34.79 76.44 -60.35
N LEU A 108 33.53 76.47 -60.79
CA LEU A 108 33.15 75.88 -62.07
C LEU A 108 32.20 76.83 -62.79
N GLY A 109 32.77 77.70 -63.63
CA GLY A 109 32.04 78.36 -64.70
C GLY A 109 31.72 77.33 -65.77
N LEU A 110 30.61 76.61 -65.57
CA LEU A 110 30.06 75.68 -66.55
C LEU A 110 29.40 76.49 -67.67
N THR A 111 29.64 76.05 -68.90
CA THR A 111 28.93 76.56 -70.07
C THR A 111 27.44 76.14 -70.01
N ASP A 112 26.54 76.90 -70.65
CA ASP A 112 25.09 76.61 -70.62
C ASP A 112 24.75 75.17 -71.08
N GLU A 113 25.55 74.62 -72.00
CA GLU A 113 25.41 73.23 -72.49
C GLU A 113 25.71 72.18 -71.40
N GLU A 114 26.74 72.41 -70.58
CA GLU A 114 27.12 71.53 -69.47
C GLU A 114 26.11 71.62 -68.32
N LEU A 115 25.54 72.80 -68.09
CA LEU A 115 24.42 73.01 -67.16
C LEU A 115 23.18 72.23 -67.61
N LEU A 116 22.83 72.29 -68.89
CA LEU A 116 21.70 71.53 -69.46
C LEU A 116 21.91 70.02 -69.34
N GLN A 117 23.11 69.50 -69.64
CA GLN A 117 23.43 68.08 -69.46
C GLN A 117 23.37 67.66 -67.98
N ARG A 118 23.85 68.50 -67.07
CA ARG A 118 23.80 68.24 -65.62
C ARG A 118 22.35 68.19 -65.11
N VAL A 119 21.50 69.11 -65.58
CA VAL A 119 20.07 69.12 -65.24
C VAL A 119 19.36 67.89 -65.79
N ALA A 120 19.66 67.47 -67.02
CA ALA A 120 19.10 66.25 -67.61
C ALA A 120 19.50 64.98 -66.83
N HIS A 121 20.78 64.87 -66.45
CA HIS A 121 21.26 63.77 -65.62
C HIS A 121 20.60 63.74 -64.22
N LEU A 122 20.45 64.90 -63.58
CA LEU A 122 19.76 65.00 -62.28
C LEU A 122 18.28 64.62 -62.38
N ARG A 123 17.60 64.93 -63.49
CA ARG A 123 16.21 64.50 -63.73
C ARG A 123 16.10 62.98 -63.82
N LEU A 124 16.93 62.34 -64.63
CA LEU A 124 16.94 60.87 -64.74
C LEU A 124 17.29 60.20 -63.41
N HIS A 125 18.21 60.79 -62.64
CA HIS A 125 18.56 60.26 -61.33
C HIS A 125 17.41 60.40 -60.31
N ASN A 126 16.67 61.52 -60.35
CA ASN A 126 15.47 61.68 -59.51
C ASN A 126 14.36 60.70 -59.90
N GLU A 127 14.11 60.47 -61.20
CA GLU A 127 13.15 59.47 -61.66
C GLU A 127 13.51 58.06 -61.19
N GLU A 128 14.81 57.70 -61.21
CA GLU A 128 15.30 56.42 -60.68
C GLU A 128 15.12 56.33 -59.17
N LEU A 129 15.42 57.41 -58.42
CA LEU A 129 15.20 57.46 -56.97
C LEU A 129 13.73 57.35 -56.59
N GLU A 130 12.82 58.00 -57.33
CA GLU A 130 11.37 57.86 -57.14
C GLU A 130 10.91 56.42 -57.39
N ARG A 131 11.44 55.77 -58.43
CA ARG A 131 11.16 54.36 -58.72
C ARG A 131 11.63 53.43 -57.60
N GLN A 132 12.83 53.67 -57.06
CA GLN A 132 13.37 52.92 -55.93
C GLN A 132 12.56 53.17 -54.65
N TYR A 133 12.13 54.41 -54.41
CA TYR A 133 11.27 54.76 -53.28
C TYR A 133 9.93 54.01 -53.36
N ALA A 134 9.26 54.04 -54.50
CA ALA A 134 8.01 53.32 -54.73
C ALA A 134 8.16 51.79 -54.53
N ALA A 135 9.26 51.21 -55.03
CA ALA A 135 9.56 49.79 -54.82
C ALA A 135 9.80 49.47 -53.33
N SER A 136 10.50 50.35 -52.60
CA SER A 136 10.73 50.20 -51.16
C SER A 136 9.43 50.30 -50.36
N GLU A 137 8.53 51.20 -50.74
CA GLU A 137 7.23 51.40 -50.10
C GLU A 137 6.33 50.17 -50.30
N ALA A 138 6.29 49.62 -51.53
CA ALA A 138 5.57 48.39 -51.83
C ALA A 138 6.12 47.20 -51.01
N ARG A 139 7.45 47.10 -50.86
CA ARG A 139 8.08 46.07 -50.03
C ARG A 139 7.73 46.22 -48.56
N VAL A 140 7.72 47.44 -48.02
CA VAL A 140 7.31 47.70 -46.63
C VAL A 140 5.85 47.29 -46.42
N LYS A 141 4.94 47.68 -47.32
CA LYS A 141 3.53 47.28 -47.25
C LYS A 141 3.35 45.76 -47.24
N SER A 142 4.10 45.04 -48.09
CA SER A 142 4.07 43.58 -48.14
C SER A 142 4.59 42.95 -46.83
N LEU A 143 5.72 43.44 -46.30
CA LEU A 143 6.28 42.96 -45.04
C LEU A 143 5.34 43.23 -43.86
N THR A 144 4.69 44.39 -43.81
CA THR A 144 3.69 44.70 -42.77
C THR A 144 2.51 43.74 -42.83
N SER A 145 2.03 43.40 -44.03
CA SER A 145 0.96 42.40 -44.19
C SER A 145 1.39 41.00 -43.73
N GLN A 146 2.62 40.60 -44.03
CA GLN A 146 3.17 39.31 -43.58
C GLN A 146 3.34 39.29 -42.05
N HIS A 147 3.83 40.38 -41.47
CA HIS A 147 3.94 40.51 -40.02
C HIS A 147 2.58 40.39 -39.34
N PHE A 148 1.52 40.98 -39.91
CA PHE A 148 0.18 40.84 -39.36
C PHE A 148 -0.31 39.38 -39.39
N GLN A 149 -0.06 38.65 -40.49
CA GLN A 149 -0.41 37.23 -40.60
C GLN A 149 0.34 36.37 -39.58
N VAL A 150 1.65 36.57 -39.42
CA VAL A 150 2.46 35.83 -38.45
C VAL A 150 2.00 36.11 -37.01
N GLU A 151 1.64 37.35 -36.70
CA GLU A 151 1.10 37.70 -35.38
C GLU A 151 -0.23 36.99 -35.12
N GLU A 152 -1.12 36.91 -36.12
CA GLU A 152 -2.39 36.19 -35.99
C GLU A 152 -2.18 34.68 -35.76
N GLU A 153 -1.27 34.05 -36.52
CA GLU A 153 -0.88 32.66 -36.32
C GLU A 153 -0.24 32.43 -34.94
N TYR A 154 0.60 33.35 -34.48
CA TYR A 154 1.22 33.31 -33.16
C TYR A 154 0.15 33.37 -32.05
N GLN A 155 -0.83 34.25 -32.16
CA GLN A 155 -1.94 34.34 -31.19
C GLN A 155 -2.81 33.08 -31.22
N ALA A 156 -3.07 32.50 -32.40
CA ALA A 156 -3.79 31.24 -32.52
C ALA A 156 -3.02 30.07 -31.87
N LEU A 157 -1.71 29.99 -32.10
CA LEU A 157 -0.85 28.98 -31.50
C LEU A 157 -0.80 29.14 -29.97
N LYS A 158 -0.68 30.37 -29.48
CA LYS A 158 -0.70 30.68 -28.05
C LYS A 158 -2.00 30.21 -27.38
N LYS A 159 -3.16 30.44 -28.01
CA LYS A 159 -4.46 29.93 -27.53
C LYS A 159 -4.49 28.40 -27.51
N SER A 160 -3.94 27.75 -28.55
CA SER A 160 -3.82 26.29 -28.59
C SER A 160 -2.95 25.75 -27.46
N THR A 161 -1.80 26.38 -27.18
CA THR A 161 -0.92 26.02 -26.05
C THR A 161 -1.64 26.14 -24.70
N THR A 162 -2.43 27.19 -24.48
CA THR A 162 -3.22 27.32 -23.23
C THR A 162 -4.29 26.24 -23.11
N SER A 163 -4.90 25.81 -24.23
CA SER A 163 -5.82 24.68 -24.24
C SER A 163 -5.10 23.37 -23.88
N MET A 164 -3.90 23.15 -24.42
CA MET A 164 -3.07 21.98 -24.10
C MET A 164 -2.77 21.91 -22.60
N SER A 165 -2.40 23.03 -21.97
CA SER A 165 -2.17 23.12 -20.52
C SER A 165 -3.39 22.67 -19.71
N SER A 166 -4.61 23.02 -20.14
CA SER A 166 -5.83 22.59 -19.46
C SER A 166 -6.09 21.08 -19.61
N ILE A 167 -5.67 20.50 -20.73
CA ILE A 167 -5.72 19.05 -20.95
C ILE A 167 -4.71 18.35 -20.03
N ASP A 168 -3.49 18.86 -19.91
CA ASP A 168 -2.46 18.31 -19.00
C ASP A 168 -2.91 18.34 -17.54
N GLU A 169 -3.57 19.41 -17.10
CA GLU A 169 -4.17 19.49 -15.77
C GLU A 169 -5.24 18.41 -15.57
N ARG A 170 -6.09 18.19 -16.58
CA ARG A 170 -7.14 17.16 -16.53
C ARG A 170 -6.57 15.75 -16.55
N VAL A 171 -5.52 15.49 -17.33
CA VAL A 171 -4.78 14.22 -17.33
C VAL A 171 -4.15 13.98 -15.97
N SER A 172 -3.49 14.98 -15.38
CA SER A 172 -2.90 14.91 -14.05
C SER A 172 -3.95 14.67 -12.95
N ALA A 173 -5.15 15.23 -13.09
CA ALA A 173 -6.27 14.97 -12.18
C ALA A 173 -6.80 13.54 -12.33
N MET A 174 -6.96 13.04 -13.56
CA MET A 174 -7.37 11.65 -13.81
C MET A 174 -6.34 10.65 -13.30
N GLN A 175 -5.04 10.92 -13.47
CA GLN A 175 -3.98 10.07 -12.93
C GLN A 175 -4.05 9.96 -11.41
N ARG A 176 -4.21 11.09 -10.70
CA ARG A 176 -4.39 11.07 -9.24
C ARG A 176 -5.64 10.30 -8.80
N ALA A 177 -6.73 10.43 -9.56
CA ALA A 177 -7.96 9.68 -9.27
C ALA A 177 -7.77 8.16 -9.47
N LEU A 178 -6.99 7.76 -10.49
CA LEU A 178 -6.65 6.37 -10.73
C LEU A 178 -5.75 5.81 -9.62
N ASP A 179 -4.73 6.55 -9.20
CA ASP A 179 -3.83 6.15 -8.11
C ASP A 179 -4.60 5.98 -6.79
N GLU A 180 -5.51 6.90 -6.48
CA GLU A 180 -6.39 6.80 -5.30
C GLU A 180 -7.34 5.59 -5.40
N ALA A 181 -7.92 5.33 -6.57
CA ALA A 181 -8.78 4.15 -6.77
C ALA A 181 -8.00 2.85 -6.57
N ASN A 182 -6.78 2.76 -7.10
CA ASN A 182 -5.90 1.60 -6.93
C ASN A 182 -5.53 1.39 -5.46
N TYR A 183 -5.18 2.45 -4.74
CA TYR A 183 -4.91 2.39 -3.31
C TYR A 183 -6.11 1.85 -2.51
N ARG A 184 -7.33 2.30 -2.85
CA ARG A 184 -8.56 1.81 -2.19
C ARG A 184 -8.84 0.34 -2.49
N VAL A 185 -8.56 -0.11 -3.71
CA VAL A 185 -8.67 -1.54 -4.09
C VAL A 185 -7.67 -2.37 -3.29
N GLU A 186 -6.41 -1.94 -3.20
CA GLU A 186 -5.39 -2.66 -2.44
C GLU A 186 -5.76 -2.78 -0.95
N LEU A 187 -6.26 -1.69 -0.35
CA LEU A 187 -6.73 -1.72 1.04
C LEU A 187 -7.92 -2.68 1.22
N ALA A 188 -8.85 -2.70 0.26
CA ALA A 188 -9.98 -3.63 0.28
C ALA A 188 -9.51 -5.09 0.16
N GLU A 189 -8.56 -5.39 -0.73
CA GLU A 189 -7.96 -6.72 -0.86
C GLU A 189 -7.28 -7.18 0.45
N GLN A 190 -6.50 -6.31 1.09
CA GLN A 190 -5.85 -6.61 2.37
C GLN A 190 -6.88 -6.88 3.48
N SER A 191 -7.95 -6.07 3.54
CA SER A 191 -9.02 -6.27 4.53
C SER A 191 -9.77 -7.59 4.30
N SER A 192 -10.01 -7.95 3.03
CA SER A 192 -10.65 -9.20 2.64
C SER A 192 -9.77 -10.41 2.97
N ALA A 193 -8.48 -10.35 2.67
CA ALA A 193 -7.52 -11.39 3.02
C ALA A 193 -7.47 -11.64 4.55
N THR A 194 -7.48 -10.55 5.34
CA THR A 194 -7.52 -10.64 6.80
C THR A 194 -8.83 -11.30 7.28
N ALA A 195 -9.97 -10.92 6.70
CA ALA A 195 -11.27 -11.52 7.03
C ALA A 195 -11.32 -13.02 6.67
N LEU A 196 -10.75 -13.41 5.53
CA LEU A 196 -10.65 -14.82 5.13
C LEU A 196 -9.78 -15.63 6.10
N GLN A 197 -8.64 -15.09 6.52
CA GLN A 197 -7.77 -15.74 7.50
C GLN A 197 -8.48 -15.94 8.85
N GLN A 198 -9.27 -14.95 9.29
CA GLN A 198 -10.09 -15.08 10.51
C GLN A 198 -11.18 -16.15 10.36
N LEU A 199 -11.85 -16.21 9.20
CA LEU A 199 -12.85 -17.25 8.91
C LEU A 199 -12.23 -18.64 8.91
N GLU A 200 -11.05 -18.81 8.33
CA GLU A 200 -10.31 -20.07 8.33
C GLU A 200 -9.95 -20.50 9.75
N SER A 201 -9.42 -19.58 10.57
CA SER A 201 -9.14 -19.86 11.98
C SER A 201 -10.40 -20.29 12.75
N LYS A 202 -11.54 -19.63 12.52
CA LYS A 202 -12.81 -19.99 13.16
C LYS A 202 -13.35 -21.33 12.68
N ASN A 203 -13.15 -21.67 11.41
CA ASN A 203 -13.53 -22.97 10.87
C ASN A 203 -12.73 -24.10 11.54
N LEU A 204 -11.41 -23.92 11.72
CA LEU A 204 -10.57 -24.86 12.46
C LEU A 204 -11.01 -25.03 13.93
N GLU A 205 -11.35 -23.93 14.62
CA GLU A 205 -11.92 -23.98 15.96
C GLU A 205 -13.24 -24.77 16.00
N LEU A 206 -14.14 -24.52 15.05
CA LEU A 206 -15.42 -25.23 14.93
C LEU A 206 -15.23 -26.73 14.68
N GLN A 207 -14.30 -27.11 13.79
CA GLN A 207 -13.97 -28.51 13.54
C GLN A 207 -13.43 -29.20 14.80
N SER A 208 -12.56 -28.53 15.55
CA SER A 208 -12.05 -29.04 16.82
C SER A 208 -13.18 -29.24 17.85
N LEU A 209 -14.09 -28.28 17.96
CA LEU A 209 -15.27 -28.38 18.83
C LEU A 209 -16.20 -29.52 18.40
N GLN A 210 -16.44 -29.69 17.10
CA GLN A 210 -17.24 -30.80 16.57
C GLN A 210 -16.61 -32.15 16.91
N GLN A 211 -15.30 -32.30 16.73
CA GLN A 211 -14.59 -33.53 17.10
C GLN A 211 -14.70 -33.82 18.60
N ARG A 212 -14.60 -32.78 19.45
CA ARG A 212 -14.77 -32.91 20.90
C ARG A 212 -16.20 -33.32 21.28
N LEU A 213 -17.21 -32.74 20.63
CA LEU A 213 -18.61 -33.11 20.85
C LEU A 213 -18.88 -34.55 20.43
N LEU A 214 -18.34 -34.99 19.29
CA LEU A 214 -18.46 -36.37 18.83
C LEU A 214 -17.84 -37.36 19.84
N LYS A 215 -16.65 -37.04 20.34
CA LYS A 215 -16.00 -37.84 21.39
C LYS A 215 -16.85 -37.89 22.67
N LEU A 216 -17.38 -36.76 23.11
CA LEU A 216 -18.22 -36.70 24.31
C LEU A 216 -19.53 -37.49 24.14
N ALA A 217 -20.14 -37.45 22.95
CA ALA A 217 -21.32 -38.24 22.64
C ALA A 217 -21.04 -39.75 22.72
N LYS A 218 -19.90 -40.20 22.18
CA LYS A 218 -19.46 -41.59 22.28
C LYS A 218 -19.17 -41.99 23.73
N ASP A 219 -18.45 -41.16 24.47
CA ASP A 219 -18.16 -41.41 25.89
C ASP A 219 -19.47 -41.50 26.71
N HIS A 220 -20.48 -40.70 26.34
CA HIS A 220 -21.81 -40.73 26.95
C HIS A 220 -22.57 -42.03 26.63
N GLU A 221 -22.54 -42.49 25.38
CA GLU A 221 -23.12 -43.77 24.97
C GLU A 221 -22.47 -44.94 25.71
N GLU A 222 -21.13 -44.99 25.76
CA GLU A 222 -20.39 -46.00 26.53
C GLU A 222 -20.72 -45.97 28.02
N PHE A 223 -20.94 -44.79 28.59
CA PHE A 223 -21.37 -44.64 29.98
C PHE A 223 -22.80 -45.16 30.17
N GLN A 224 -23.73 -44.86 29.26
CA GLN A 224 -25.10 -45.38 29.30
C GLN A 224 -25.13 -46.91 29.21
N ASP A 225 -24.33 -47.51 28.33
CA ASP A 225 -24.21 -48.97 28.20
C ASP A 225 -23.70 -49.61 29.50
N LYS A 226 -22.67 -49.01 30.12
CA LYS A 226 -22.16 -49.47 31.43
C LYS A 226 -23.23 -49.37 32.51
N GLN A 227 -24.01 -48.29 32.54
CA GLN A 227 -25.13 -48.13 33.47
C GLN A 227 -26.20 -49.22 33.24
N MET A 228 -26.57 -49.48 31.98
CA MET A 228 -27.53 -50.52 31.62
C MET A 228 -27.05 -51.91 32.04
N GLN A 229 -25.78 -52.24 31.80
CA GLN A 229 -25.17 -53.51 32.23
C GLN A 229 -25.17 -53.66 33.75
N LEU A 230 -24.87 -52.59 34.50
CA LEU A 230 -24.93 -52.62 35.96
C LEU A 230 -26.36 -52.83 36.47
N VAL A 231 -27.35 -52.12 35.91
CA VAL A 231 -28.76 -52.26 36.29
C VAL A 231 -29.26 -53.67 36.01
N THR A 232 -29.02 -54.19 34.80
CA THR A 232 -29.40 -55.57 34.43
C THR A 232 -28.70 -56.60 35.32
N GLY A 233 -27.42 -56.42 35.64
CA GLY A 233 -26.68 -57.22 36.62
C GLY A 233 -27.36 -57.25 37.99
N LEU A 234 -27.63 -56.08 38.56
CA LEU A 234 -28.32 -55.95 39.85
C LEU A 234 -29.74 -56.56 39.83
N GLU A 235 -30.47 -56.44 38.73
CA GLU A 235 -31.79 -57.07 38.57
C GLU A 235 -31.71 -58.61 38.52
N THR A 236 -30.66 -59.17 37.89
CA THR A 236 -30.43 -60.62 37.88
C THR A 236 -30.04 -61.13 39.26
N GLU A 237 -29.16 -60.43 39.98
CA GLU A 237 -28.78 -60.76 41.36
C GLU A 237 -29.99 -60.69 42.29
N LYS A 238 -30.81 -59.63 42.17
CA LYS A 238 -32.08 -59.49 42.89
C LYS A 238 -32.99 -60.68 42.65
N ARG A 239 -33.17 -61.11 41.39
CA ARG A 239 -33.96 -62.31 41.05
C ARG A 239 -33.42 -63.58 41.70
N ILE A 240 -32.11 -63.82 41.62
CA ILE A 240 -31.46 -64.98 42.24
C ILE A 240 -31.67 -64.96 43.76
N CYS A 241 -31.47 -63.81 44.40
CA CYS A 241 -31.66 -63.65 45.84
C CYS A 241 -33.10 -63.96 46.26
N VAL A 242 -34.09 -63.41 45.53
CA VAL A 242 -35.52 -63.69 45.76
C VAL A 242 -35.84 -65.18 45.61
N GLU A 243 -35.33 -65.85 44.57
CA GLU A 243 -35.56 -67.30 44.40
C GLU A 243 -34.89 -68.14 45.50
N ARG A 244 -33.70 -67.74 45.96
CA ARG A 244 -33.04 -68.37 47.12
C ARG A 244 -33.85 -68.17 48.40
N MET A 245 -34.38 -66.97 48.62
CA MET A 245 -35.28 -66.66 49.75
C MET A 245 -36.52 -67.54 49.71
N LYS A 246 -37.23 -67.62 48.57
CA LYS A 246 -38.41 -68.50 48.42
C LYS A 246 -38.11 -69.98 48.69
N ARG A 247 -36.94 -70.46 48.26
CA ARG A 247 -36.51 -71.85 48.55
C ARG A 247 -36.23 -72.04 50.04
N ALA A 248 -35.57 -71.08 50.68
CA ALA A 248 -35.32 -71.09 52.12
C ALA A 248 -36.65 -71.06 52.89
N GLU A 249 -37.59 -70.19 52.52
CA GLU A 249 -38.95 -70.11 53.08
C GLU A 249 -39.68 -71.45 52.95
N LYS A 250 -39.72 -72.06 51.77
CA LYS A 250 -40.32 -73.40 51.57
C LYS A 250 -39.65 -74.48 52.41
N LYS A 251 -38.34 -74.38 52.62
CA LYS A 251 -37.59 -75.35 53.44
C LYS A 251 -37.91 -75.17 54.93
N VAL A 252 -38.01 -73.92 55.40
CA VAL A 252 -38.47 -73.59 56.75
C VAL A 252 -39.90 -74.10 56.97
N GLU A 253 -40.82 -73.83 56.04
CA GLU A 253 -42.21 -74.31 56.13
C GLU A 253 -42.28 -75.86 56.21
N ARG A 254 -41.42 -76.58 55.47
CA ARG A 254 -41.31 -78.04 55.57
C ARG A 254 -40.76 -78.48 56.93
N PHE A 255 -39.70 -77.83 57.42
CA PHE A 255 -39.14 -78.13 58.75
C PHE A 255 -40.13 -77.83 59.87
N GLU A 256 -40.93 -76.77 59.77
CA GLU A 256 -42.00 -76.45 60.71
C GLU A 256 -43.09 -77.53 60.68
N LYS A 257 -43.52 -77.98 59.49
CA LYS A 257 -44.47 -79.10 59.34
C LYS A 257 -43.90 -80.43 59.87
N GLU A 258 -42.62 -80.72 59.61
CA GLU A 258 -41.94 -81.91 60.14
C GLU A 258 -41.73 -81.83 61.66
N SER A 259 -41.48 -80.64 62.21
CA SER A 259 -41.37 -80.40 63.65
C SER A 259 -42.73 -80.52 64.34
N GLN A 260 -43.81 -80.00 63.74
CA GLN A 260 -45.19 -80.25 64.19
C GLN A 260 -45.54 -81.74 64.12
N ALA A 261 -45.15 -82.44 63.06
CA ALA A 261 -45.37 -83.89 62.92
C ALA A 261 -44.57 -84.73 63.93
N LYS A 262 -43.40 -84.26 64.37
CA LYS A 262 -42.56 -84.91 65.39
C LYS A 262 -42.87 -84.46 66.83
N SER A 263 -43.81 -83.55 67.05
CA SER A 263 -44.18 -83.04 68.37
C SER A 263 -45.17 -83.94 69.16
N PHE A 264 -45.37 -85.20 68.75
CA PHE A 264 -46.19 -86.19 69.48
C PHE A 264 -45.39 -87.30 70.20
N GLN A 265 -44.08 -87.15 70.43
CA GLN A 265 -43.34 -87.95 71.43
C GLN A 265 -42.24 -87.12 72.12
N ASN A 266 -42.61 -86.47 73.25
CA ASN A 266 -41.95 -86.38 74.57
C ASN A 266 -40.42 -86.13 74.75
N PRO A 267 -39.98 -85.63 75.93
CA PRO A 267 -39.21 -84.38 76.07
C PRO A 267 -37.78 -84.55 76.68
N ALA A 268 -37.06 -83.42 76.80
CA ALA A 268 -36.11 -83.03 77.88
C ALA A 268 -34.75 -82.42 77.44
N SER A 269 -34.50 -81.25 78.03
CA SER A 269 -33.36 -80.31 78.15
C SER A 269 -31.97 -80.91 78.57
N PRO A 270 -30.94 -80.10 78.96
CA PRO A 270 -30.00 -79.18 78.26
C PRO A 270 -28.51 -79.58 78.60
N PRO A 271 -27.44 -78.75 78.80
CA PRO A 271 -26.95 -77.45 78.31
C PRO A 271 -25.44 -77.47 77.81
N SER A 272 -24.83 -76.28 77.54
CA SER A 272 -23.42 -75.88 77.89
C SER A 272 -22.41 -75.45 76.79
N MET A 273 -22.06 -74.15 76.84
CA MET A 273 -20.77 -73.41 76.71
C MET A 273 -19.54 -74.00 75.97
N SER A 274 -18.84 -73.18 75.16
CA SER A 274 -17.45 -72.72 75.44
C SER A 274 -16.82 -71.85 74.33
N ASN A 275 -15.87 -71.02 74.79
CA ASN A 275 -15.10 -69.95 74.14
C ASN A 275 -14.10 -70.40 73.06
N GLY A 276 -13.74 -69.46 72.16
CA GLY A 276 -12.48 -69.46 71.41
C GLY A 276 -12.03 -68.04 71.04
N ARG A 277 -10.99 -67.55 71.73
CA ARG A 277 -10.35 -66.24 71.62
C ARG A 277 -9.09 -66.34 70.76
N GLY A 278 -8.77 -65.34 69.94
CA GLY A 278 -7.48 -65.23 69.25
C GLY A 278 -7.35 -64.08 68.24
N THR A 279 -6.93 -62.90 68.73
CA THR A 279 -6.34 -61.73 68.02
C THR A 279 -4.99 -62.06 67.33
N PRO A 280 -4.29 -61.13 66.63
CA PRO A 280 -4.70 -60.05 65.71
C PRO A 280 -3.83 -60.03 64.42
N ARG A 281 -4.28 -59.37 63.33
CA ARG A 281 -3.35 -58.82 62.31
C ARG A 281 -3.81 -57.44 61.84
N THR A 282 -3.17 -56.43 62.42
CA THR A 282 -2.89 -55.13 61.81
C THR A 282 -2.35 -55.33 60.40
N LEU A 283 -2.87 -54.63 59.40
CA LEU A 283 -2.17 -54.25 58.16
C LEU A 283 -2.95 -53.10 57.47
N THR A 284 -2.47 -51.88 57.73
CA THR A 284 -2.27 -50.81 56.73
C THR A 284 -3.45 -50.45 55.80
N GLY A 285 -4.43 -49.73 56.32
CA GLY A 285 -5.46 -49.03 55.52
C GLY A 285 -5.19 -47.54 55.27
N GLY A 286 -4.00 -47.04 55.61
CA GLY A 286 -3.66 -45.61 55.49
C GLY A 286 -2.85 -45.21 54.26
N SER A 287 -2.34 -46.17 53.47
CA SER A 287 -1.29 -45.87 52.49
C SER A 287 -1.77 -45.21 51.20
N THR A 288 -2.88 -45.69 50.66
CA THR A 288 -3.35 -45.30 49.32
C THR A 288 -3.89 -43.88 49.28
N ALA A 289 -4.43 -43.37 50.39
CA ALA A 289 -4.92 -42.00 50.46
C ALA A 289 -3.76 -41.00 50.52
N TYR A 290 -2.73 -41.24 51.35
CA TYR A 290 -1.58 -40.34 51.41
C TYR A 290 -0.79 -40.35 50.09
N ASP A 291 -0.62 -41.52 49.45
CA ASP A 291 0.03 -41.64 48.13
C ASP A 291 -0.78 -40.90 47.04
N SER A 292 -2.11 -40.89 47.16
CA SER A 292 -2.98 -40.15 46.24
C SER A 292 -2.90 -38.63 46.43
N TYR A 293 -2.76 -38.15 47.67
CA TYR A 293 -2.59 -36.72 47.93
C TYR A 293 -1.17 -36.26 47.54
N ASP A 294 -0.16 -37.07 47.79
CA ASP A 294 1.23 -36.77 47.45
C ASP A 294 1.44 -36.75 45.91
N SER A 295 0.79 -37.66 45.18
CA SER A 295 0.76 -37.61 43.71
C SER A 295 -0.01 -36.41 43.16
N GLN A 296 -1.10 -35.99 43.79
CA GLN A 296 -1.84 -34.78 43.41
C GLN A 296 -1.06 -33.50 43.71
N VAL A 297 -0.34 -33.44 44.83
CA VAL A 297 0.56 -32.34 45.18
C VAL A 297 1.74 -32.28 44.21
N ASN A 298 2.35 -33.41 43.86
CA ASN A 298 3.43 -33.46 42.87
C ASN A 298 2.98 -33.03 41.48
N PHE A 299 1.76 -33.39 41.06
CA PHE A 299 1.18 -32.93 39.80
C PHE A 299 0.97 -31.41 39.80
N LEU A 300 0.43 -30.84 40.88
CA LEU A 300 0.26 -29.39 41.01
C LEU A 300 1.61 -28.67 41.03
N ASN A 301 2.62 -29.21 41.72
CA ASN A 301 3.96 -28.64 41.71
C ASN A 301 4.59 -28.66 40.31
N SER A 302 4.36 -29.70 39.50
CA SER A 302 4.80 -29.75 38.09
C SER A 302 4.15 -28.64 37.26
N ILE A 303 2.83 -28.44 37.41
CA ILE A 303 2.12 -27.38 36.69
C ILE A 303 2.60 -25.99 37.11
N ILE A 304 2.85 -25.79 38.40
CA ILE A 304 3.37 -24.53 38.94
C ILE A 304 4.75 -24.23 38.35
N ILE A 305 5.64 -25.22 38.28
CA ILE A 305 6.96 -25.07 37.66
C ILE A 305 6.83 -24.73 36.16
N ASP A 306 5.98 -25.44 35.42
CA ASP A 306 5.75 -25.18 33.99
C ASP A 306 5.16 -23.79 33.74
N LEU A 307 4.25 -23.32 34.61
CA LEU A 307 3.69 -21.98 34.55
C LEU A 307 4.75 -20.90 34.85
N HIS A 308 5.61 -21.11 35.84
CA HIS A 308 6.71 -20.19 36.11
C HIS A 308 7.74 -20.14 34.97
N ALA A 309 8.07 -21.29 34.38
CA ALA A 309 8.96 -21.35 33.21
C ALA A 309 8.35 -20.63 32.00
N LYS A 310 7.04 -20.82 31.75
CA LYS A 310 6.33 -20.15 30.66
C LYS A 310 6.18 -18.64 30.90
N ASN A 311 5.93 -18.21 32.13
CA ASN A 311 5.91 -16.79 32.47
C ASN A 311 7.28 -16.16 32.30
N ALA A 312 8.37 -16.83 32.69
CA ALA A 312 9.73 -16.34 32.46
C ALA A 312 10.06 -16.20 30.96
N ASP A 313 9.65 -17.17 30.12
CA ASP A 313 9.81 -17.10 28.66
C ASP A 313 9.01 -15.94 28.05
N LEU A 314 7.76 -15.74 28.49
CA LEU A 314 6.92 -14.63 28.02
C LEU A 314 7.48 -13.26 28.43
N GLU A 315 7.97 -13.12 29.66
CA GLU A 315 8.64 -11.91 30.10
C GLU A 315 9.92 -11.63 29.30
N GLN A 316 10.70 -12.67 28.97
CA GLN A 316 11.89 -12.51 28.15
C GLN A 316 11.55 -12.10 26.71
N ARG A 317 10.49 -12.68 26.12
CA ARG A 317 10.00 -12.26 24.80
C ARG A 317 9.51 -10.82 24.81
N LEU A 318 8.83 -10.40 25.88
CA LEU A 318 8.36 -9.02 26.03
C LEU A 318 9.56 -8.06 26.14
N ARG A 319 10.57 -8.39 26.97
CA ARG A 319 11.81 -7.60 27.06
C ARG A 319 12.51 -7.50 25.71
N ASN A 320 12.64 -8.62 24.99
CA ASN A 320 13.26 -8.64 23.66
C ASN A 320 12.48 -7.81 22.63
N ALA A 321 11.15 -7.82 22.67
CA ALA A 321 10.30 -7.04 21.78
C ALA A 321 10.38 -5.53 22.07
N ILE A 322 10.53 -5.15 23.34
CA ILE A 322 10.72 -3.75 23.77
C ILE A 322 12.13 -3.26 23.38
N GLU A 323 13.17 -4.07 23.58
CA GLU A 323 14.55 -3.70 23.24
C GLU A 323 14.83 -3.72 21.73
N HIS A 324 14.09 -4.52 20.94
CA HIS A 324 14.29 -4.67 19.50
C HIS A 324 12.96 -4.59 18.71
N PRO A 325 12.40 -3.38 18.49
CA PRO A 325 11.06 -3.19 17.90
C PRO A 325 10.93 -3.57 16.41
N GLY A 326 11.94 -4.19 15.80
CA GLY A 326 11.99 -4.48 14.36
C GLY A 326 12.56 -5.86 13.99
N GLY A 327 12.66 -6.80 14.95
CA GLY A 327 13.36 -8.06 14.74
C GLY A 327 12.57 -9.29 15.19
N VAL A 328 11.41 -9.56 14.60
CA VAL A 328 10.81 -10.91 14.63
C VAL A 328 10.98 -11.53 13.25
N GLY A 329 12.11 -12.22 13.09
CA GLY A 329 12.36 -13.13 11.98
C GLY A 329 12.71 -14.50 12.55
N THR A 330 11.81 -15.47 12.37
CA THR A 330 12.16 -16.90 12.39
C THR A 330 13.09 -17.16 11.20
N GLY A 331 14.28 -17.69 11.49
CA GLY A 331 15.33 -17.87 10.49
C GLY A 331 15.09 -19.03 9.53
N GLU A 332 15.42 -18.81 8.26
CA GLU A 332 16.19 -19.77 7.49
C GLU A 332 16.89 -19.10 6.28
N LYS A 333 18.16 -19.49 6.12
CA LYS A 333 18.99 -19.47 4.90
C LYS A 333 19.44 -18.13 4.29
N LEU A 334 20.70 -17.87 4.64
CA LEU A 334 21.74 -17.22 3.84
C LEU A 334 21.58 -17.48 2.34
N GLY A 335 21.29 -16.41 1.60
CA GLY A 335 21.35 -16.34 0.15
C GLY A 335 21.73 -14.91 -0.23
N ALA A 336 22.93 -14.75 -0.77
CA ALA A 336 23.57 -13.48 -1.08
C ALA A 336 22.67 -12.50 -1.84
N LYS A 337 22.57 -11.28 -1.32
CA LYS A 337 22.43 -10.06 -2.13
C LYS A 337 22.90 -8.86 -1.31
N GLU A 338 24.16 -8.52 -1.56
CA GLU A 338 24.69 -7.18 -1.42
C GLU A 338 23.81 -6.20 -2.23
N GLU A 339 23.68 -4.98 -1.73
CA GLU A 339 23.00 -3.83 -2.36
C GLU A 339 21.45 -3.75 -2.23
N ALA A 340 21.00 -3.31 -1.05
CA ALA A 340 19.93 -2.32 -0.96
C ALA A 340 20.06 -1.58 0.37
N ARG A 341 20.89 -0.52 0.39
CA ARG A 341 20.76 0.51 1.42
C ARG A 341 19.35 1.08 1.28
N LYS A 342 18.43 0.67 2.16
CA LYS A 342 17.16 1.34 2.36
C LYS A 342 17.51 2.80 2.67
N HIS A 343 17.24 3.71 1.72
CA HIS A 343 17.16 5.12 2.02
C HIS A 343 16.01 5.27 3.01
N VAL A 344 16.32 5.22 4.30
CA VAL A 344 15.44 5.74 5.34
C VAL A 344 15.25 7.20 4.95
N ALA A 345 14.02 7.56 4.54
CA ALA A 345 13.67 8.95 4.36
C ALA A 345 14.03 9.66 5.67
N LYS A 346 15.04 10.54 5.62
CA LYS A 346 15.53 11.25 6.80
C LYS A 346 14.34 12.06 7.32
N MET A 347 13.84 11.68 8.50
CA MET A 347 12.78 12.42 9.17
C MET A 347 13.27 13.87 9.31
N ARG A 348 12.56 14.80 8.65
CA ARG A 348 12.95 16.21 8.61
C ARG A 348 12.58 16.82 9.96
N TYR A 349 13.55 17.40 10.63
CA TYR A 349 13.34 18.03 11.92
C TYR A 349 12.73 19.41 11.70
N TRP A 350 11.67 19.75 12.42
CA TRP A 350 11.07 21.07 12.45
C TRP A 350 11.13 21.56 13.89
N CYS A 351 11.58 22.79 14.10
CA CYS A 351 11.59 23.39 15.42
C CYS A 351 10.46 24.42 15.54
N ASP A 352 9.48 24.15 16.41
CA ASP A 352 8.37 25.07 16.67
C ASP A 352 8.80 26.36 17.37
N ASN A 353 9.95 26.35 18.06
CA ASN A 353 10.45 27.52 18.79
C ASN A 353 11.09 28.58 17.86
N CYS A 354 11.66 28.17 16.72
CA CYS A 354 12.33 29.11 15.80
C CYS A 354 11.99 28.91 14.32
N GLU A 355 11.02 28.05 14.00
CA GLU A 355 10.41 27.85 12.68
C GLU A 355 11.41 27.53 11.55
N VAL A 356 12.47 26.78 11.87
CA VAL A 356 13.47 26.32 10.89
C VAL A 356 13.38 24.82 10.66
N PHE A 357 13.58 24.41 9.40
CA PHE A 357 13.71 23.01 9.03
C PHE A 357 15.16 22.54 9.15
N ASP A 358 15.32 21.27 9.51
CA ASP A 358 16.51 20.43 9.39
C ASP A 358 17.75 20.85 10.21
N PHE A 359 17.67 21.91 11.03
CA PHE A 359 18.78 22.37 11.87
C PHE A 359 18.81 21.70 13.25
N HIS A 360 17.68 21.69 13.95
CA HIS A 360 17.50 21.05 15.27
C HIS A 360 16.03 20.69 15.47
N ASP A 361 15.77 19.76 16.38
CA ASP A 361 14.42 19.43 16.85
C ASP A 361 13.96 20.42 17.94
N THR A 362 12.66 20.56 18.16
CA THR A 362 12.06 21.49 19.14
C THR A 362 12.67 21.34 20.55
N GLU A 363 13.00 20.11 20.97
CA GLU A 363 13.60 19.82 22.28
C GLU A 363 15.06 20.28 22.45
N GLN A 364 15.76 20.55 21.34
CA GLN A 364 17.17 20.96 21.33
C GLN A 364 17.35 22.44 21.01
N CYS A 365 16.25 23.19 20.94
CA CYS A 365 16.31 24.61 20.68
C CYS A 365 16.94 25.37 21.85
N GLN A 366 18.05 26.05 21.60
CA GLN A 366 18.70 26.93 22.58
C GLN A 366 17.87 28.19 22.90
N HIS A 367 16.79 28.45 22.14
CA HIS A 367 15.84 29.50 22.45
C HIS A 367 14.81 28.93 23.43
N GLU A 368 14.90 29.39 24.69
CA GLU A 368 13.94 29.05 25.74
C GLU A 368 12.51 29.30 25.26
N SER A 369 11.62 28.36 25.60
CA SER A 369 10.18 28.38 25.37
C SER A 369 9.54 29.64 25.96
N THR A 370 9.60 30.76 25.24
CA THR A 370 8.77 31.92 25.54
C THR A 370 7.42 31.71 24.89
N VAL A 371 6.53 31.07 25.66
CA VAL A 371 5.06 30.98 25.45
C VAL A 371 4.38 32.36 25.40
N ALA A 372 5.13 33.46 25.41
CA ALA A 372 4.61 34.80 25.27
C ALA A 372 4.49 35.17 23.79
N ARG A 373 3.25 35.12 23.28
CA ARG A 373 2.84 35.76 22.01
C ARG A 373 3.64 37.04 21.77
N ARG A 374 4.43 37.04 20.71
CA ARG A 374 4.79 38.27 20.01
C ARG A 374 4.34 38.11 18.57
N SER A 375 3.24 38.81 18.27
CA SER A 375 2.96 39.35 16.96
C SER A 375 4.21 40.11 16.50
N ALA A 376 5.09 39.41 15.81
CA ALA A 376 6.21 39.99 15.12
C ALA A 376 5.99 39.65 13.65
N VAL A 377 5.62 40.68 12.90
CA VAL A 377 5.52 40.76 11.45
C VAL A 377 6.40 39.69 10.79
N HIS A 378 5.75 38.76 10.08
CA HIS A 378 6.38 37.66 9.36
C HIS A 378 7.52 38.18 8.49
N LYS A 379 8.76 37.93 8.89
CA LYS A 379 9.89 37.97 7.96
C LYS A 379 9.98 36.60 7.32
N LEU A 380 9.01 36.28 6.46
CA LEU A 380 9.24 35.29 5.42
C LEU A 380 10.54 35.67 4.70
N ALA A 381 11.32 34.66 4.33
CA ALA A 381 12.64 34.74 3.74
C ALA A 381 12.90 36.04 2.96
N ARG A 382 14.02 36.72 3.24
CA ARG A 382 14.48 37.97 2.58
C ARG A 382 14.65 37.88 1.04
N HIS A 383 14.16 36.81 0.40
CA HIS A 383 14.17 36.58 -1.03
C HIS A 383 12.80 36.67 -1.71
N VAL A 384 11.71 36.92 -0.98
CA VAL A 384 10.41 37.16 -1.60
C VAL A 384 10.15 38.67 -1.61
N GLY A 385 10.16 39.27 -2.80
CA GLY A 385 9.83 40.69 -3.00
C GLY A 385 8.39 41.00 -2.58
N PRO A 386 8.00 42.30 -2.53
CA PRO A 386 6.67 42.71 -2.10
C PRO A 386 5.60 42.00 -2.94
N SER A 387 4.67 41.28 -2.28
CA SER A 387 3.52 40.69 -2.95
C SER A 387 2.73 41.81 -3.62
N SER A 388 2.63 41.77 -4.95
CA SER A 388 1.70 42.61 -5.70
C SER A 388 0.29 42.43 -5.13
N ASP A 389 -0.47 43.52 -4.98
CA ASP A 389 -1.87 43.49 -4.55
C ASP A 389 -2.68 42.57 -5.46
N ARG A 390 -2.92 41.35 -4.98
CA ARG A 390 -3.67 40.33 -5.71
C ARG A 390 -5.14 40.69 -5.64
N VAL A 391 -5.75 40.92 -6.79
CA VAL A 391 -7.14 41.36 -6.88
C VAL A 391 -8.04 40.13 -6.75
N TYR A 392 -8.91 40.09 -5.74
CA TYR A 392 -9.86 39.01 -5.52
C TYR A 392 -11.26 39.40 -6.01
N CYS A 393 -11.95 38.51 -6.71
CA CYS A 393 -13.35 38.68 -7.07
C CYS A 393 -14.25 37.93 -6.08
N GLU A 394 -15.11 38.67 -5.37
CA GLU A 394 -16.07 38.08 -4.42
C GLU A 394 -17.23 37.35 -5.10
N ASN A 395 -17.52 37.64 -6.38
CA ASN A 395 -18.64 37.04 -7.10
C ASN A 395 -18.36 35.61 -7.60
N CYS A 396 -17.13 35.32 -8.04
CA CYS A 396 -16.77 34.00 -8.59
C CYS A 396 -15.53 33.36 -7.93
N GLY A 397 -14.96 34.01 -6.91
CA GLY A 397 -13.91 33.43 -6.05
C GLY A 397 -12.52 33.30 -6.69
N VAL A 398 -12.28 33.95 -7.84
CA VAL A 398 -10.98 33.91 -8.51
C VAL A 398 -10.09 35.09 -8.15
N PHE A 399 -8.78 34.84 -8.08
CA PHE A 399 -7.77 35.87 -7.90
C PHE A 399 -7.17 36.28 -9.27
N ASP A 400 -6.77 37.54 -9.38
CA ASP A 400 -5.93 38.14 -10.41
C ASP A 400 -6.50 38.16 -11.84
N ARG A 401 -7.75 37.75 -12.05
CA ARG A 401 -8.40 37.77 -13.37
C ARG A 401 -9.25 39.00 -13.63
N HIS A 402 -9.98 39.49 -12.64
CA HIS A 402 -10.83 40.67 -12.73
C HIS A 402 -11.17 41.16 -11.31
N THR A 403 -11.56 42.43 -11.20
CA THR A 403 -12.12 42.98 -9.96
C THR A 403 -13.57 42.53 -9.78
N THR A 404 -14.08 42.49 -8.55
CA THR A 404 -15.51 42.21 -8.29
C THR A 404 -16.46 43.08 -9.13
N THR A 405 -16.06 44.31 -9.47
CA THR A 405 -16.83 45.25 -10.31
C THR A 405 -16.87 44.91 -11.80
N GLU A 406 -15.93 44.08 -12.28
CA GLU A 406 -15.81 43.67 -13.69
C GLU A 406 -16.32 42.24 -13.92
N CYS A 407 -16.86 41.60 -12.87
CA CYS A 407 -17.38 40.26 -12.95
C CYS A 407 -18.71 40.24 -13.72
N THR A 408 -18.78 39.42 -14.76
CA THR A 408 -20.02 39.17 -15.52
C THR A 408 -20.88 38.06 -14.92
N GLU A 409 -20.45 37.43 -13.82
CA GLU A 409 -21.20 36.38 -13.14
C GLU A 409 -22.11 36.98 -12.05
N ASP A 410 -23.39 36.65 -12.13
CA ASP A 410 -24.44 37.15 -11.22
C ASP A 410 -24.30 36.43 -9.86
N PRO A 411 -24.15 37.15 -8.74
CA PRO A 411 -23.95 36.55 -7.41
C PRO A 411 -25.13 35.71 -6.91
N GLN A 412 -26.22 35.60 -7.68
CA GLN A 412 -27.42 34.83 -7.31
C GLN A 412 -27.44 33.36 -7.76
N GLU A 413 -26.45 32.86 -8.52
CA GLU A 413 -26.42 31.44 -8.94
C GLU A 413 -25.59 30.51 -8.03
N THR A 414 -25.33 30.90 -6.78
CA THR A 414 -24.77 30.00 -5.77
C THR A 414 -25.66 29.93 -4.53
N PHE A 415 -26.83 29.30 -4.66
CA PHE A 415 -27.47 28.54 -3.59
C PHE A 415 -28.21 27.32 -4.13
#